data_AF-A0A966UY92-F1
#
_entry.id   AF-A0A966UY92-F1
#
_cell.length_a   1.000
_cell.length_b   1.000
_cell.length_c   1.000
_cell.angle_alpha   90.00
_cell.angle_beta   90.00
_cell.angle_gamma   90.00
#
_symmetry.space_group_name_H-M   'P 1'
#
loop_
_entity.id
_entity.type
_entity.pdbx_description
1 polymer ?
#
loop_
_entity_poly.entity_id
_entity_poly.type
_entity_poly.pdbx_seq_one_letter_code
_entity_poly.pdbx_strand_id
1 'polypeptide(L)'
;MAALAARTAPWSGSVLLLFLVVHLRQLRWPRPGPGEELARLLQALDQPWALVLYGAAGLALGLHLFHGGEAAHRSLGLLDPASAAAIRGATRWLALLVGAAFVLVTLVLAVQEGR
;
A
#
# COMPACT_ATOMS: atom_id res chain seq x y z
N MET A 1 5.20 12.21 19.19
CA MET A 1 4.82 11.62 17.87
C MET A 1 5.77 10.50 17.42
N ALA A 2 7.09 10.60 17.62
CA ALA A 2 8.04 9.54 17.24
C ALA A 2 7.74 8.15 17.85
N ALA A 3 7.25 8.09 19.10
CA ALA A 3 6.90 6.83 19.76
C ALA A 3 5.66 6.11 19.15
N LEU A 4 4.72 6.85 18.56
CA LEU A 4 3.56 6.27 17.85
C LEU A 4 3.97 5.75 16.48
N ALA A 5 4.80 6.52 15.77
CA ALA A 5 5.39 6.15 14.48
C ALA A 5 6.24 4.87 14.53
N ALA A 6 7.03 4.70 15.60
CA ALA A 6 7.82 3.47 15.81
C ALA A 6 6.96 2.25 16.15
N ARG A 7 5.84 2.45 16.85
CA ARG A 7 4.93 1.37 17.24
C ARG A 7 4.09 0.85 16.08
N THR A 8 3.73 1.68 15.11
CA THR A 8 2.84 1.29 14.00
C THR A 8 3.59 0.74 12.78
N ALA A 9 4.88 1.05 12.62
CA ALA A 9 5.68 0.59 11.48
C ALA A 9 5.78 -0.95 11.33
N PRO A 10 5.95 -1.75 12.40
CA PRO A 10 5.91 -3.22 12.30
C PRO A 10 4.53 -3.76 11.91
N TRP A 11 3.46 -3.08 12.32
CA TRP A 11 2.09 -3.48 11.99
C TRP A 11 1.76 -3.21 10.52
N SER A 12 2.10 -2.02 10.01
CA SER A 12 1.88 -1.74 8.59
C SER A 12 2.72 -2.67 7.70
N GLY A 13 3.96 -2.96 8.08
CA GLY A 13 4.79 -3.96 7.40
C GLY A 13 4.19 -5.37 7.43
N SER A 14 3.67 -5.81 8.58
CA SER A 14 3.03 -7.13 8.72
C SER A 14 1.76 -7.26 7.86
N VAL A 15 0.92 -6.21 7.82
CA VAL A 15 -0.28 -6.18 6.97
C VAL A 15 0.12 -6.25 5.49
N LEU A 16 1.15 -5.50 5.08
CA LEU A 16 1.67 -5.58 3.71
C LEU A 16 2.22 -6.95 3.36
N LEU A 17 2.94 -7.60 4.28
CA LEU A 17 3.47 -8.93 4.05
C LEU A 17 2.34 -9.96 3.86
N LEU A 18 1.33 -9.94 4.73
CA LEU A 18 0.13 -10.78 4.59
C LEU A 18 -0.58 -10.52 3.26
N PHE A 19 -0.79 -9.26 2.92
CA PHE A 19 -1.38 -8.85 1.66
C PHE A 19 -0.59 -9.37 0.46
N LEU A 20 0.73 -9.24 0.44
CA LEU A 20 1.58 -9.70 -0.66
C LEU A 20 1.45 -11.21 -0.86
N VAL A 21 1.43 -12.01 0.22
CA VAL A 21 1.23 -13.46 0.12
C VAL A 21 -0.13 -13.77 -0.53
N VAL A 22 -1.21 -13.13 -0.07
CA VAL A 22 -2.55 -13.33 -0.63
C VAL A 22 -2.63 -12.87 -2.09
N HIS A 23 -2.14 -11.67 -2.38
CA HIS A 23 -2.16 -11.05 -3.70
C HIS A 23 -1.42 -11.90 -4.74
N LEU A 24 -0.22 -12.37 -4.40
CA LEU A 24 0.56 -13.21 -5.32
C LEU A 24 -0.09 -14.58 -5.54
N ARG A 25 -0.71 -15.17 -4.52
CA ARG A 25 -1.48 -16.42 -4.70
C ARG A 25 -2.72 -16.24 -5.58
N GLN A 26 -3.34 -15.06 -5.58
CA GLN A 26 -4.53 -14.80 -6.38
C GLN A 26 -4.21 -14.47 -7.84
N LEU A 27 -3.17 -13.65 -8.07
CA LEU A 27 -2.89 -13.01 -9.37
C LEU A 27 -1.57 -13.40 -10.01
N ARG A 28 -0.71 -14.14 -9.30
CA ARG A 28 0.61 -14.53 -9.83
C ARG A 28 0.86 -16.03 -9.84
N TRP A 29 0.26 -16.80 -8.92
CA TRP A 29 0.51 -18.23 -8.77
C TRP A 29 -0.79 -19.06 -8.69
N PRO A 30 -1.31 -19.56 -9.83
CA PRO A 30 -0.84 -19.34 -11.20
C PRO A 30 -1.15 -17.93 -11.70
N ARG A 31 -0.38 -17.46 -12.68
CA ARG A 31 -0.66 -16.19 -13.35
C ARG A 31 -1.89 -16.38 -14.24
N PRO A 32 -2.88 -15.48 -14.21
CA PRO A 32 -4.00 -15.51 -15.15
C PRO A 32 -3.55 -15.49 -16.61
N GLY A 33 -4.38 -16.01 -17.51
CA GLY A 33 -4.14 -15.91 -18.94
C GLY A 33 -4.09 -14.44 -19.40
N PRO A 34 -3.53 -14.15 -20.58
CA PRO A 34 -3.45 -12.79 -21.09
C PRO A 34 -4.83 -12.12 -21.16
N GLY A 35 -5.01 -11.00 -20.45
CA GLY A 35 -6.28 -10.25 -20.42
C GLY A 35 -7.26 -10.72 -19.36
N GLU A 36 -6.96 -11.79 -18.63
CA GLU A 36 -7.81 -12.32 -17.55
C GLU A 36 -7.49 -11.69 -16.18
N GLU A 37 -6.44 -10.86 -16.08
CA GLU A 37 -6.00 -10.29 -14.80
C GLU A 37 -7.09 -9.46 -14.11
N LEU A 38 -7.85 -8.67 -14.87
CA LEU A 38 -8.95 -7.87 -14.32
C LEU A 38 -10.06 -8.79 -13.78
N ALA A 39 -10.55 -9.73 -14.59
CA ALA A 39 -11.58 -10.68 -14.16
C ALA A 39 -11.15 -11.46 -12.91
N ARG A 40 -9.88 -11.88 -12.84
CA ARG A 40 -9.32 -12.56 -11.68
C ARG A 40 -9.28 -11.67 -10.44
N LEU A 41 -8.92 -10.40 -10.59
CA LEU A 41 -8.93 -9.44 -9.50
C LEU A 41 -10.36 -9.18 -9.00
N LEU A 42 -11.32 -9.02 -9.90
CA LEU A 42 -12.73 -8.82 -9.55
C LEU A 42 -13.29 -10.01 -8.77
N GLN A 43 -13.03 -11.24 -9.25
CA GLN A 43 -13.34 -12.48 -8.50
C GLN A 43 -12.69 -12.52 -7.11
N ALA A 44 -11.47 -12.02 -6.96
CA ALA A 44 -10.81 -11.95 -5.67
C ALA A 44 -11.47 -10.93 -4.74
N LEU A 45 -11.86 -9.76 -5.26
CA LEU A 45 -12.48 -8.68 -4.51
C LEU A 45 -13.95 -8.94 -4.14
N ASP A 46 -14.64 -9.85 -4.84
CA ASP A 46 -15.98 -10.34 -4.48
C ASP A 46 -16.01 -10.99 -3.08
N GLN A 47 -14.87 -11.54 -2.64
CA GLN A 47 -14.74 -12.07 -1.29
C GLN A 47 -14.61 -10.92 -0.27
N PRO A 48 -15.54 -10.76 0.69
CA PRO A 48 -15.55 -9.59 1.58
C PRO A 48 -14.26 -9.44 2.41
N TRP A 49 -13.66 -10.56 2.82
CA TRP A 49 -12.41 -10.54 3.58
C TRP A 49 -11.24 -10.05 2.72
N ALA A 50 -11.22 -10.38 1.43
CA ALA A 50 -10.17 -9.95 0.52
C ALA A 50 -10.33 -8.47 0.20
N LEU A 51 -11.56 -7.98 -0.01
CA LEU A 51 -11.84 -6.55 -0.17
C LEU A 51 -11.30 -5.73 1.02
N VAL A 52 -11.62 -6.17 2.24
CA VAL A 52 -11.12 -5.53 3.48
C VAL A 52 -9.59 -5.58 3.53
N LEU A 53 -8.97 -6.71 3.20
CA LEU A 53 -7.52 -6.84 3.20
C LEU A 53 -6.84 -5.92 2.17
N TYR A 54 -7.38 -5.82 0.95
CA TYR A 54 -6.85 -4.93 -0.10
C TYR A 54 -6.96 -3.46 0.30
N GLY A 55 -8.09 -3.04 0.87
CA GLY A 55 -8.27 -1.69 1.40
C GLY A 55 -7.31 -1.39 2.56
N ALA A 56 -7.21 -2.30 3.52
CA ALA A 56 -6.28 -2.20 4.65
C ALA A 56 -4.82 -2.16 4.18
N ALA A 57 -4.47 -2.92 3.14
CA ALA A 57 -3.14 -2.93 2.55
C ALA A 57 -2.79 -1.59 1.88
N GLY A 58 -3.72 -0.94 1.19
CA GLY A 58 -3.51 0.40 0.64
C GLY A 58 -3.23 1.44 1.74
N LEU A 59 -3.98 1.39 2.84
CA LEU A 59 -3.73 2.23 4.01
C LEU A 59 -2.38 1.92 4.67
N ALA A 60 -2.08 0.63 4.86
CA ALA A 60 -0.81 0.17 5.41
C ALA A 60 0.37 0.57 4.53
N LEU A 61 0.23 0.55 3.20
CA LEU A 61 1.24 0.98 2.24
C LEU A 61 1.56 2.46 2.41
N GLY A 62 0.53 3.31 2.45
CA GLY A 62 0.71 4.75 2.69
C GLY A 62 1.43 5.02 4.01
N LEU A 63 1.00 4.36 5.10
CA LEU A 63 1.69 4.47 6.38
C LEU A 63 3.13 3.95 6.30
N HIS A 64 3.37 2.78 5.71
CA HIS A 64 4.70 2.18 5.61
C HIS A 64 5.68 3.07 4.83
N LEU A 65 5.24 3.66 3.70
CA LEU A 65 6.05 4.61 2.92
C LEU A 65 6.33 5.90 3.70
N PHE A 66 5.34 6.41 4.43
CA PHE A 66 5.53 7.61 5.27
C PHE A 66 6.62 7.39 6.32
N HIS A 67 6.55 6.26 7.05
CA HIS A 67 7.53 5.93 8.09
C HIS A 67 8.91 5.54 7.49
N GLY A 68 8.88 4.75 6.42
CA GLY A 68 10.08 4.28 5.71
C GLY A 68 10.86 5.44 5.08
N GLY A 69 10.17 6.44 4.56
CA GLY A 69 10.77 7.67 4.05
C GLY A 69 11.60 8.40 5.09
N GLU A 70 11.01 8.67 6.27
CA GLU A 70 11.72 9.32 7.37
C GLU A 70 12.91 8.50 7.89
N ALA A 71 12.83 7.15 7.83
CA ALA A 71 13.95 6.29 8.19
C ALA A 71 15.06 6.26 7.12
N ALA A 72 14.69 6.11 5.85
CA ALA A 72 15.60 6.05 4.71
C ALA A 72 16.43 7.33 4.58
N HIS A 73 15.82 8.48 4.82
CA HIS A 73 16.52 9.76 4.81
C HIS A 73 17.63 9.84 5.88
N ARG A 74 17.40 9.29 7.08
CA ARG A 74 18.42 9.25 8.13
C ARG A 74 19.54 8.25 7.82
N SER A 75 19.21 7.09 7.26
CA SER A 75 20.21 6.05 6.95
C SER A 75 21.07 6.38 5.73
N LEU A 76 20.50 7.06 4.73
CA LEU A 76 21.19 7.44 3.50
C LEU A 76 21.92 8.80 3.61
N GLY A 77 21.73 9.54 4.71
CA GLY A 77 22.38 10.85 4.93
C GLY A 77 21.90 11.94 3.97
N LEU A 78 20.72 11.79 3.36
CA LEU A 78 20.23 12.66 2.27
C LEU A 78 19.66 14.00 2.74
N LEU A 79 19.63 14.27 4.04
CA LEU A 79 19.02 15.49 4.60
C LEU A 79 20.08 16.54 4.90
N ASP A 80 20.35 17.41 3.93
CA ASP A 80 20.90 18.74 4.18
C ASP A 80 19.77 19.67 4.70
N PRO A 81 19.99 20.52 5.72
CA PRO A 81 18.99 21.49 6.19
C PRO A 81 18.26 22.27 5.08
N ALA A 82 18.93 22.60 3.98
CA ALA A 82 18.38 23.36 2.86
C ALA A 82 17.35 22.56 2.02
N SER A 83 17.56 21.24 1.83
CA SER A 83 16.70 20.39 1.00
C SER A 83 15.70 19.55 1.82
N ALA A 84 15.92 19.46 3.12
CA ALA A 84 15.21 18.53 3.99
C ALA A 84 13.69 18.77 4.04
N ALA A 85 13.23 20.02 3.93
CA ALA A 85 11.80 20.34 3.87
C ALA A 85 11.15 19.84 2.57
N ALA A 86 11.79 20.07 1.42
CA ALA A 86 11.30 19.65 0.11
C ALA A 86 11.26 18.12 0.01
N ILE A 87 12.34 17.45 0.42
CA ILE A 87 12.44 15.98 0.40
C ILE A 87 11.37 15.35 1.29
N ARG A 88 11.21 15.82 2.53
CA ARG A 88 10.14 15.34 3.42
C ARG A 88 8.75 15.57 2.82
N GLY A 89 8.52 16.73 2.22
CA GLY A 89 7.27 17.03 1.51
C GLY A 89 6.99 16.03 0.39
N ALA A 90 7.97 15.79 -0.47
CA ALA A 90 7.87 14.87 -1.60
C ALA A 90 7.55 13.44 -1.15
N THR A 91 8.24 12.93 -0.13
CA THR A 91 8.02 11.56 0.36
C THR A 91 6.65 11.39 1.01
N ARG A 92 6.17 12.42 1.73
CA ARG A 92 4.81 12.41 2.31
C ARG A 92 3.74 12.44 1.24
N TRP A 93 3.93 13.28 0.21
CA TRP A 93 3.04 13.31 -0.94
C TRP A 93 3.01 11.97 -1.66
N LEU A 94 4.16 11.37 -1.94
CA LEU A 94 4.26 10.05 -2.56
C LEU A 94 3.51 8.99 -1.73
N ALA A 95 3.73 8.96 -0.42
CA ALA A 95 3.06 8.03 0.48
C ALA A 95 1.53 8.18 0.45
N LEU A 96 1.03 9.42 0.48
CA LEU A 96 -0.39 9.72 0.38
C LEU A 96 -0.96 9.31 -0.98
N LEU A 97 -0.31 9.70 -2.07
CA LEU A 97 -0.77 9.45 -3.43
C LEU A 97 -0.86 7.95 -3.71
N VAL A 98 0.20 7.20 -3.40
CA VAL A 98 0.25 5.75 -3.61
C VAL A 98 -0.77 5.04 -2.73
N GLY A 99 -0.80 5.34 -1.43
CA GLY A 99 -1.76 4.72 -0.51
C GLY A 99 -3.22 4.99 -0.92
N ALA A 100 -3.56 6.24 -1.23
CA ALA A 100 -4.88 6.63 -1.67
C ALA A 100 -5.26 6.01 -3.02
N ALA A 101 -4.32 5.92 -3.97
CA ALA A 101 -4.57 5.30 -5.27
C ALA A 101 -4.94 3.81 -5.12
N PHE A 102 -4.21 3.06 -4.30
CA PHE A 102 -4.53 1.65 -4.05
C PHE A 102 -5.89 1.47 -3.37
N VAL A 103 -6.20 2.28 -2.34
CA VAL A 103 -7.52 2.26 -1.70
C VAL A 103 -8.62 2.61 -2.70
N LEU A 104 -8.42 3.66 -3.49
CA LEU A 104 -9.40 4.12 -4.48
C LEU A 104 -9.67 3.05 -5.54
N VAL A 105 -8.62 2.45 -6.12
CA VAL A 105 -8.77 1.37 -7.11
C VAL A 105 -9.56 0.21 -6.52
N THR A 106 -9.23 -0.23 -5.30
CA THR A 106 -9.97 -1.30 -4.62
C THR A 106 -11.45 -0.96 -4.44
N LEU A 107 -11.77 0.24 -3.98
CA LEU A 107 -13.16 0.67 -3.77
C LEU A 107 -13.93 0.84 -5.08
N VAL A 108 -13.30 1.43 -6.10
CA VAL A 108 -13.92 1.62 -7.42
C VAL A 108 -14.26 0.27 -8.05
N LEU A 109 -13.33 -0.68 -8.03
CA LEU A 109 -13.57 -2.01 -8.58
C LEU A 109 -14.62 -2.79 -7.79
N ALA A 110 -14.64 -2.68 -6.46
CA ALA A 110 -15.66 -3.31 -5.63
C ALA A 110 -17.08 -2.78 -5.91
N VAL A 111 -17.21 -1.49 -6.23
CA VAL A 111 -18.51 -0.88 -6.58
C VAL A 111 -18.95 -1.26 -8.00
N GLN A 112 -18.02 -1.54 -8.92
CA GLN A 112 -18.33 -1.93 -10.30
C GLN A 112 -18.91 -3.34 -10.41
N GLU A 113 -18.49 -4.27 -9.55
CA GLU A 113 -19.02 -5.66 -9.49
C GLU A 113 -20.36 -5.78 -8.74
N GLY A 114 -20.67 -4.83 -7.84
CA GLY A 114 -21.94 -4.83 -7.09
C GLY A 114 -23.19 -4.41 -7.90
N ARG A 115 -23.16 -4.51 -9.23
CA ARG A 115 -24.24 -4.16 -10.16
C ARG A 115 -24.58 -5.29 -11.11
#